data_AF-A0A061NWK5-F1
#
_entry.id   AF-A0A061NWK5-F1
#
_cell.length_a   1.000
_cell.length_b   1.000
_cell.length_c   1.000
_cell.angle_alpha   90.00
_cell.angle_beta   90.00
_cell.angle_gamma   90.00
#
_symmetry.space_group_name_H-M   'P 1'
#
loop_
_entity.id
_entity.type
_entity.pdbx_description
1 polymer ?
#
loop_
_entity_poly.entity_id
_entity_poly.type
_entity_poly.pdbx_seq_one_letter_code
_entity_poly.pdbx_strand_id
1 'polypeptide(L)'
;MFQLGPFVIQYEMLLVLISVALGVSFLRYFSPMQHRDDKAIREVIYNGLLTLFVTMQFGTLVMRPELLVTDPLSAIAYPSGRQELWLATIIVMVYFLYASWRHQHALQRIFIGLLLVLIPAEMVYVTVQSTGVETLVYLSGFALILWMIFQHIQKRWTGWIGLGLWGFLQLFAIVGFQNPFLFHVVIHWSFPVAMIGFVIVMIMVDVVKSSRKEMKGG
;
A
#
# COMPACT_ATOMS: atom_id res chain seq x y z
N MET A 1 15.07 3.70 -21.73
CA MET A 1 14.26 4.93 -21.72
C MET A 1 13.56 5.00 -23.08
N PHE A 2 12.23 4.89 -23.12
CA PHE A 2 11.48 5.02 -24.37
C PHE A 2 10.95 6.46 -24.43
N GLN A 3 11.43 7.25 -25.39
CA GLN A 3 10.91 8.59 -25.65
C GLN A 3 9.87 8.49 -26.77
N LEU A 4 8.60 8.65 -26.43
CA LEU A 4 7.51 8.82 -27.39
C LEU A 4 7.14 10.31 -27.43
N GLY A 5 7.93 11.09 -28.18
CA GLY A 5 7.76 12.54 -28.27
C GLY A 5 8.04 13.26 -26.93
N PRO A 6 7.25 14.28 -26.54
CA PRO A 6 7.46 15.04 -25.29
C PRO A 6 7.12 14.24 -24.02
N PHE A 7 6.48 13.08 -24.15
CA PHE A 7 6.15 12.22 -23.02
C PHE A 7 7.31 11.26 -22.74
N VAL A 8 8.04 11.56 -21.67
CA VAL A 8 9.03 10.65 -21.10
C VAL A 8 8.31 9.74 -20.12
N ILE A 9 7.74 8.63 -20.61
CA ILE A 9 7.27 7.58 -19.70
C ILE A 9 8.49 6.87 -19.16
N GLN A 10 8.79 7.11 -17.89
CA GLN A 10 9.86 6.42 -17.20
C GLN A 10 9.51 4.93 -17.12
N TYR A 11 10.45 4.07 -17.54
CA TYR A 11 10.31 2.61 -17.50
C TYR A 11 9.85 2.14 -16.10
N GLU A 12 10.32 2.81 -15.05
CA GLU A 12 9.96 2.55 -13.66
C GLU A 12 8.46 2.73 -13.39
N MET A 13 7.82 3.77 -13.94
CA MET A 13 6.37 3.97 -13.78
C MET A 13 5.56 2.86 -14.45
N LEU A 14 5.97 2.44 -15.65
CA LEU A 14 5.33 1.30 -16.33
C LEU A 14 5.49 0.03 -15.50
N LEU A 15 6.68 -0.19 -14.94
CA LEU A 15 6.92 -1.34 -14.09
C LEU A 15 6.07 -1.30 -12.82
N VAL A 16 5.95 -0.14 -12.14
CA VAL A 16 5.04 0.02 -10.99
C VAL A 16 3.59 -0.31 -11.38
N LEU A 17 3.11 0.24 -12.50
CA LEU A 17 1.75 -0.01 -12.98
C LEU A 17 1.51 -1.50 -13.27
N ILE A 18 2.44 -2.18 -13.95
CA ILE A 18 2.35 -3.61 -14.24
C ILE A 18 2.37 -4.43 -12.94
N SER A 19 3.28 -4.11 -12.03
CA SER A 19 3.39 -4.77 -10.72
C SER A 19 2.10 -4.63 -9.91
N VAL A 20 1.55 -3.41 -9.81
CA VAL A 20 0.28 -3.16 -9.10
C VAL A 20 -0.89 -3.87 -9.80
N ALA A 21 -0.93 -3.87 -11.13
CA ALA A 21 -1.96 -4.60 -11.88
C ALA A 21 -1.91 -6.11 -11.63
N LEU A 22 -0.70 -6.68 -11.50
CA LEU A 22 -0.51 -8.08 -11.12
C LEU A 22 -0.92 -8.34 -9.67
N GLY A 23 -0.63 -7.43 -8.73
CA GLY A 23 -1.13 -7.50 -7.36
C GLY A 23 -2.66 -7.43 -7.27
N VAL A 24 -3.29 -6.56 -8.05
CA VAL A 24 -4.76 -6.47 -8.16
C VAL A 24 -5.34 -7.77 -8.74
N SER A 25 -4.68 -8.33 -9.76
CA SER A 25 -5.04 -9.62 -10.34
C SER A 25 -4.89 -10.74 -9.32
N PHE A 26 -3.85 -10.69 -8.48
CA PHE A 26 -3.65 -11.63 -7.39
C PHE A 26 -4.81 -11.60 -6.40
N LEU A 27 -5.21 -10.41 -5.92
CA LEU A 27 -6.38 -10.26 -5.07
C LEU A 27 -7.66 -10.81 -5.73
N ARG A 28 -7.83 -10.58 -7.04
CA ARG A 28 -9.04 -11.01 -7.76
C ARG A 28 -9.13 -12.52 -7.97
N TYR A 29 -8.03 -13.18 -8.30
CA TYR A 29 -8.04 -14.58 -8.78
C TYR A 29 -7.49 -15.60 -7.79
N PHE A 30 -6.61 -15.19 -6.87
CA PHE A 30 -5.93 -16.13 -5.97
C PHE A 30 -6.29 -15.92 -4.50
N SER A 31 -6.85 -14.77 -4.13
CA SER A 31 -7.18 -14.51 -2.72
C SER A 31 -8.45 -15.24 -2.26
N PRO A 32 -8.55 -15.55 -0.96
CA PRO A 32 -9.80 -16.04 -0.37
C PRO A 32 -10.93 -14.99 -0.42
N MET A 33 -10.61 -13.72 -0.72
CA MET A 33 -11.57 -12.64 -0.89
C MET A 33 -12.20 -12.63 -2.29
N GLN A 34 -12.10 -13.70 -3.08
CA GLN A 34 -12.70 -13.82 -4.41
C GLN A 34 -14.25 -13.96 -4.39
N HIS A 35 -14.83 -14.36 -3.27
CA HIS A 35 -16.26 -14.60 -3.14
C HIS A 35 -17.11 -13.33 -3.35
N ARG A 36 -18.40 -13.50 -3.67
CA ARG A 36 -19.33 -12.38 -3.95
C ARG A 36 -19.47 -11.44 -2.75
N ASP A 37 -19.42 -11.99 -1.54
CA ASP A 37 -19.59 -11.23 -0.29
C ASP A 37 -18.48 -10.19 -0.07
N ASP A 38 -17.30 -10.42 -0.66
CA ASP A 38 -16.14 -9.53 -0.54
C ASP A 38 -16.02 -8.53 -1.70
N LYS A 39 -16.99 -8.52 -2.64
CA LYS A 39 -16.97 -7.61 -3.79
C LYS A 39 -16.88 -6.14 -3.38
N ALA A 40 -17.68 -5.72 -2.39
CA ALA A 40 -17.68 -4.34 -1.91
C ALA A 40 -16.32 -3.94 -1.30
N ILE A 41 -15.67 -4.86 -0.57
CA ILE A 41 -14.35 -4.61 0.01
C ILE A 41 -13.29 -4.48 -1.10
N ARG A 42 -13.34 -5.32 -2.12
CA ARG A 42 -12.45 -5.21 -3.29
C ARG A 42 -12.65 -3.88 -4.02
N GLU A 43 -13.88 -3.43 -4.23
CA GLU A 43 -14.17 -2.12 -4.82
C GLU A 43 -13.58 -0.97 -3.98
N VAL A 44 -13.70 -1.04 -2.65
CA VAL A 44 -13.05 -0.07 -1.75
C VAL A 44 -11.53 -0.07 -1.94
N ILE A 45 -10.90 -1.25 -2.00
CA ILE A 45 -9.44 -1.38 -2.20
C ILE A 45 -9.02 -0.81 -3.56
N TYR A 46 -9.75 -1.13 -4.64
CA TYR A 46 -9.44 -0.62 -5.98
C TYR A 46 -9.55 0.90 -6.06
N ASN A 47 -10.61 1.47 -5.47
CA ASN A 47 -10.78 2.91 -5.38
C ASN A 47 -9.69 3.56 -4.51
N GLY A 48 -9.27 2.90 -3.42
CA GLY A 48 -8.16 3.37 -2.59
C GLY A 48 -6.82 3.37 -3.33
N LEU A 49 -6.52 2.31 -4.09
CA LEU A 49 -5.31 2.21 -4.91
C LEU A 49 -5.32 3.24 -6.05
N LEU A 50 -6.47 3.44 -6.70
CA LEU A 50 -6.64 4.49 -7.71
C LEU A 50 -6.43 5.88 -7.09
N THR A 51 -7.00 6.12 -5.90
CA THR A 51 -6.82 7.36 -5.15
C THR A 51 -5.35 7.56 -4.78
N LEU A 52 -4.65 6.51 -4.36
CA LEU A 52 -3.22 6.54 -4.08
C LEU A 52 -2.43 6.97 -5.31
N PHE A 53 -2.69 6.33 -6.45
CA PHE A 53 -1.98 6.60 -7.71
C PHE A 53 -2.26 8.02 -8.23
N VAL A 54 -3.53 8.43 -8.26
CA VAL A 54 -3.92 9.79 -8.67
C VAL A 54 -3.30 10.83 -7.74
N THR A 55 -3.35 10.61 -6.43
CA THR A 55 -2.75 11.54 -5.46
C THR A 55 -1.23 11.58 -5.57
N MET A 56 -0.58 10.46 -5.88
CA MET A 56 0.86 10.43 -6.17
C MET A 56 1.19 11.26 -7.40
N GLN A 57 0.45 11.08 -8.50
CA GLN A 57 0.71 11.77 -9.76
C GLN A 57 0.42 13.27 -9.69
N PHE A 58 -0.67 13.66 -9.01
CA PHE A 58 -1.11 15.06 -8.94
C PHE A 58 -0.74 15.73 -7.61
N GLY A 59 -0.11 15.03 -6.67
CA GLY A 59 0.27 15.56 -5.37
C GLY A 59 1.25 16.72 -5.48
N THR A 60 2.11 16.71 -6.50
CA THR A 60 3.03 17.82 -6.79
C THR A 60 2.28 19.12 -7.09
N LEU A 61 1.08 19.06 -7.67
CA LEU A 61 0.25 20.26 -7.90
C LEU A 61 -0.19 20.93 -6.59
N VAL A 62 -0.44 20.12 -5.57
CA VAL A 62 -0.83 20.59 -4.22
C VAL A 62 0.40 21.12 -3.47
N MET A 63 1.54 20.43 -3.61
CA MET A 63 2.77 20.76 -2.88
C MET A 63 3.54 21.93 -3.49
N ARG A 64 3.40 22.18 -4.79
CA ARG A 64 4.14 23.22 -5.53
C ARG A 64 3.21 23.96 -6.50
N PRO A 65 2.25 24.75 -5.97
CA PRO A 65 1.26 25.44 -6.81
C PRO A 65 1.92 26.42 -7.81
N GLU A 66 3.10 26.95 -7.50
CA GLU A 66 3.90 27.79 -8.41
C GLU A 66 4.24 27.12 -9.76
N LEU A 67 4.36 25.79 -9.81
CA LEU A 67 4.61 25.06 -11.06
C LEU A 67 3.40 25.09 -12.00
N LEU A 68 2.19 25.20 -11.48
CA LEU A 68 0.98 25.29 -12.31
C LEU A 68 0.92 26.58 -13.13
N VAL A 69 1.48 27.67 -12.59
CA VAL A 69 1.46 28.98 -13.25
C VAL A 69 2.64 29.13 -14.20
N THR A 70 3.80 28.59 -13.84
CA THR A 70 5.04 28.77 -14.61
C THR A 70 5.19 27.75 -15.74
N ASP A 71 4.89 26.47 -15.48
CA ASP A 71 4.98 25.40 -16.47
C ASP A 71 4.03 24.22 -16.11
N PRO A 72 2.74 24.33 -16.49
CA PRO A 72 1.74 23.33 -16.13
C PRO A 72 2.03 21.94 -16.74
N LEU A 73 2.76 21.88 -17.85
CA LEU A 73 3.13 20.61 -18.48
C LEU A 73 4.18 19.88 -17.63
N SER A 74 5.19 20.60 -17.15
CA SER A 74 6.21 20.06 -16.25
C SER A 74 5.60 19.59 -14.92
N ALA A 75 4.55 20.25 -14.44
CA ALA A 75 3.88 19.85 -13.20
C ALA A 75 3.22 18.46 -13.30
N ILE A 76 2.78 18.04 -14.49
CA ILE A 76 2.19 16.71 -14.74
C ILE A 76 3.29 15.65 -14.99
N ALA A 77 4.40 16.06 -15.58
CA ALA A 77 5.53 15.16 -15.90
C ALA A 77 6.50 14.96 -14.73
N TYR A 78 6.34 15.71 -13.63
CA TYR A 78 7.24 15.65 -12.48
C TYR A 78 7.16 14.26 -11.81
N PRO A 79 8.29 13.58 -11.56
CA PRO A 79 8.27 12.29 -10.89
C PRO A 79 7.78 12.47 -9.44
N SER A 80 6.84 11.64 -9.02
CA SER A 80 6.33 11.66 -7.65
C SER A 80 7.44 11.36 -6.65
N GLY A 81 7.56 12.22 -5.64
CA GLY A 81 8.57 12.10 -4.60
C GLY A 81 8.02 11.54 -3.29
N ARG A 82 8.84 11.71 -2.25
CA ARG A 82 8.51 11.29 -0.89
C ARG A 82 7.33 12.07 -0.30
N GLN A 83 7.25 13.37 -0.58
CA GLN A 83 6.19 14.23 -0.02
C GLN A 83 4.82 13.85 -0.58
N GLU A 84 4.78 13.55 -1.88
CA GLU A 84 3.60 13.04 -2.58
C GLU A 84 3.17 11.68 -2.03
N LEU A 85 4.11 10.79 -1.70
CA LEU A 85 3.81 9.50 -1.08
C LEU A 85 3.14 9.65 0.29
N TRP A 86 3.63 10.58 1.13
CA TRP A 86 3.01 10.88 2.41
C TRP A 86 1.60 11.43 2.26
N LEU A 87 1.42 12.39 1.35
CA LEU A 87 0.11 12.96 1.06
C LEU A 87 -0.87 11.89 0.58
N ALA A 88 -0.46 11.06 -0.38
CA ALA A 88 -1.25 9.96 -0.91
C ALA A 88 -1.62 8.96 0.18
N THR A 89 -0.66 8.58 1.03
CA THR A 89 -0.89 7.65 2.14
C THR A 89 -1.90 8.21 3.13
N ILE A 90 -1.79 9.49 3.52
CA ILE A 90 -2.75 10.15 4.41
C ILE A 90 -4.15 10.16 3.79
N ILE A 91 -4.28 10.60 2.54
CA ILE A 91 -5.58 10.67 1.85
C ILE A 91 -6.23 9.30 1.75
N VAL A 92 -5.46 8.27 1.41
CA VAL A 92 -5.95 6.88 1.29
C VAL A 92 -6.34 6.30 2.64
N MET A 93 -5.58 6.60 3.71
CA MET A 93 -5.95 6.20 5.07
C MET A 93 -7.28 6.84 5.49
N VAL A 94 -7.45 8.15 5.26
CA VAL A 94 -8.71 8.86 5.54
C VAL A 94 -9.86 8.26 4.73
N TYR A 95 -9.62 7.95 3.45
CA TYR A 95 -10.61 7.30 2.59
C TYR A 95 -11.02 5.92 3.13
N PHE A 96 -10.08 5.07 3.55
CA PHE A 96 -10.40 3.76 4.12
C PHE A 96 -11.13 3.84 5.46
N LEU A 97 -10.77 4.81 6.31
CA LEU A 97 -11.49 5.07 7.55
C LEU A 97 -12.93 5.51 7.26
N TYR A 98 -13.12 6.41 6.31
CA TYR A 98 -14.44 6.86 5.87
C TYR A 98 -15.26 5.71 5.27
N ALA A 99 -14.68 4.91 4.37
CA ALA A 99 -15.35 3.78 3.75
C ALA A 99 -15.74 2.69 4.78
N SER A 100 -14.85 2.40 5.73
CA SER A 100 -15.13 1.48 6.85
C SER A 100 -16.30 1.96 7.70
N TRP A 101 -16.33 3.26 8.02
CA TRP A 101 -17.43 3.85 8.79
C TRP A 101 -18.76 3.85 8.01
N ARG A 102 -18.72 4.25 6.74
CA ARG A 102 -19.92 4.41 5.89
C ARG A 102 -20.56 3.08 5.51
N HIS A 103 -19.76 2.07 5.19
CA HIS A 103 -20.24 0.77 4.70
C HIS A 103 -20.22 -0.33 5.76
N GLN A 104 -19.86 0.00 7.01
CA GLN A 104 -19.71 -0.95 8.13
C GLN A 104 -18.76 -2.11 7.83
N HIS A 105 -17.83 -1.92 6.89
CA HIS A 105 -16.79 -2.91 6.61
C HIS A 105 -15.76 -2.89 7.73
N ALA A 106 -15.36 -4.08 8.19
CA ALA A 106 -14.26 -4.20 9.14
C ALA A 106 -12.97 -3.68 8.48
N LEU A 107 -12.39 -2.61 9.05
CA LEU A 107 -11.19 -1.97 8.52
C LEU A 107 -10.02 -2.95 8.32
N GLN A 108 -9.92 -3.93 9.21
CA GLN A 108 -8.96 -5.01 9.10
C GLN A 108 -9.07 -5.81 7.78
N ARG A 109 -10.29 -6.06 7.28
CA ARG A 109 -10.47 -6.78 6.00
C ARG A 109 -10.02 -5.92 4.81
N ILE A 110 -10.21 -4.61 4.89
CA ILE A 110 -9.68 -3.65 3.90
C ILE A 110 -8.15 -3.74 3.89
N PHE A 111 -7.50 -3.72 5.07
CA PHE A 111 -6.04 -3.81 5.16
C PHE A 111 -5.48 -5.16 4.72
N ILE A 112 -6.15 -6.28 5.03
CA ILE A 112 -5.77 -7.59 4.49
C ILE A 112 -5.80 -7.56 2.97
N GLY A 113 -6.88 -7.07 2.38
CA GLY A 113 -6.99 -7.00 0.92
C GLY A 113 -5.97 -6.03 0.30
N LEU A 114 -5.63 -4.93 0.97
CA LEU A 114 -4.55 -4.04 0.56
C LEU A 114 -3.19 -4.75 0.56
N LEU A 115 -2.85 -5.48 1.62
CA LEU A 115 -1.62 -6.28 1.70
C LEU A 115 -1.54 -7.36 0.63
N LEU A 116 -2.68 -8.01 0.35
CA LEU A 116 -2.80 -9.00 -0.73
C LEU A 116 -2.61 -8.40 -2.12
N VAL A 117 -2.64 -7.07 -2.28
CA VAL A 117 -2.25 -6.39 -3.51
C VAL A 117 -0.81 -5.90 -3.45
N LEU A 118 -0.44 -5.21 -2.36
CA LEU A 118 0.87 -4.55 -2.24
C LEU A 118 2.02 -5.55 -2.18
N ILE A 119 1.88 -6.63 -1.42
CA ILE A 119 2.97 -7.61 -1.28
C ILE A 119 3.29 -8.30 -2.62
N PRO A 120 2.31 -8.89 -3.35
CA PRO A 120 2.63 -9.49 -4.65
C PRO A 120 3.13 -8.46 -5.67
N ALA A 121 2.59 -7.24 -5.66
CA ALA A 121 3.09 -6.17 -6.52
C ALA A 121 4.55 -5.84 -6.25
N GLU A 122 4.92 -5.72 -4.97
CA GLU A 122 6.29 -5.46 -4.55
C GLU A 122 7.22 -6.62 -4.90
N MET A 123 6.79 -7.87 -4.70
CA MET A 123 7.54 -9.06 -5.12
C MET A 123 7.84 -9.04 -6.62
N VAL A 124 6.85 -8.73 -7.47
CA VAL A 124 7.06 -8.61 -8.92
C VAL A 124 8.05 -7.49 -9.23
N TYR A 125 7.86 -6.32 -8.62
CA TYR A 125 8.72 -5.16 -8.86
C TYR A 125 10.19 -5.48 -8.50
N VAL A 126 10.43 -6.01 -7.30
CA VAL A 126 11.76 -6.34 -6.80
C VAL A 126 12.41 -7.43 -7.66
N THR A 127 11.64 -8.44 -8.09
CA THR A 127 12.16 -9.51 -8.95
C THR A 127 12.68 -8.99 -10.29
N VAL A 128 12.05 -7.94 -10.84
CA VAL A 128 12.47 -7.34 -12.11
C VAL A 128 13.66 -6.39 -11.93
N GLN A 129 13.70 -5.64 -10.83
CA GLN A 129 14.71 -4.59 -10.62
C GLN A 129 16.01 -5.08 -9.97
N SER A 130 15.96 -6.12 -9.17
CA SER A 130 17.08 -6.53 -8.32
C SER A 130 17.41 -8.00 -8.53
N THR A 131 18.71 -8.29 -8.54
CA THR A 131 19.24 -9.66 -8.61
C THR A 131 20.23 -9.86 -7.47
N GLY A 132 20.16 -11.00 -6.78
CA GLY A 132 21.13 -11.34 -5.74
C GLY A 132 20.51 -12.05 -4.54
N VAL A 133 21.35 -12.42 -3.58
CA VAL A 133 20.94 -13.15 -2.36
C VAL A 133 20.02 -12.29 -1.50
N GLU A 134 20.28 -10.98 -1.41
CA GLU A 134 19.44 -10.03 -0.67
C GLU A 134 18.01 -10.00 -1.19
N THR A 135 17.85 -10.04 -2.52
CA THR A 135 16.54 -10.14 -3.19
C THR A 135 15.83 -11.43 -2.80
N LEU A 136 16.52 -12.57 -2.78
CA LEU A 136 15.93 -13.84 -2.35
C LEU A 136 15.47 -13.80 -0.90
N VAL A 137 16.27 -13.23 0.01
CA VAL A 137 15.90 -13.06 1.42
C VAL A 137 14.65 -12.19 1.52
N TYR A 138 14.60 -11.07 0.80
CA TYR A 138 13.45 -10.16 0.82
C TYR A 138 12.17 -10.81 0.27
N LEU A 139 12.27 -11.49 -0.88
CA LEU A 139 11.15 -12.23 -1.48
C LEU A 139 10.66 -13.36 -0.57
N SER A 140 11.56 -14.06 0.13
CA SER A 140 11.18 -15.10 1.09
C SER A 140 10.39 -14.54 2.28
N GLY A 141 10.74 -13.34 2.75
CA GLY A 141 9.99 -12.62 3.77
C GLY A 141 8.57 -12.30 3.32
N PHE A 142 8.40 -11.78 2.10
CA PHE A 142 7.07 -11.53 1.53
C PHE A 142 6.24 -12.79 1.35
N ALA A 143 6.85 -13.86 0.84
CA ALA A 143 6.17 -15.15 0.68
C ALA A 143 5.67 -15.68 2.02
N LEU A 144 6.47 -15.55 3.08
CA LEU A 144 6.08 -15.95 4.44
C LEU A 144 4.92 -15.11 4.98
N ILE A 145 4.94 -13.78 4.79
CA ILE A 145 3.83 -12.90 5.20
C ILE A 145 2.56 -13.25 4.44
N LEU A 146 2.64 -13.45 3.12
CA LEU A 146 1.49 -13.89 2.31
C LEU A 146 0.94 -15.22 2.80
N TRP A 147 1.81 -16.21 2.99
CA TRP A 147 1.41 -17.51 3.51
C TRP A 147 0.69 -17.39 4.86
N MET A 148 1.22 -16.57 5.77
CA MET A 148 0.57 -16.29 7.06
C MET A 148 -0.82 -15.65 6.90
N ILE A 149 -0.96 -14.67 6.00
CA ILE A 149 -2.25 -14.03 5.69
C ILE A 149 -3.24 -15.06 5.17
N PHE A 150 -2.83 -15.94 4.24
CA PHE A 150 -3.67 -17.00 3.69
C PHE A 150 -4.17 -17.97 4.76
N GLN A 151 -3.27 -18.45 5.64
CA GLN A 151 -3.63 -19.41 6.69
C GLN A 151 -4.59 -18.82 7.74
N HIS A 152 -4.54 -17.50 7.94
CA HIS A 152 -5.21 -16.85 9.06
C HIS A 152 -6.22 -15.79 8.64
N ILE A 153 -6.66 -15.74 7.37
CA ILE A 153 -7.44 -14.61 6.84
C ILE A 153 -8.74 -14.33 7.62
N GLN A 154 -9.34 -15.35 8.22
CA GLN A 154 -10.56 -15.25 9.01
C GLN A 154 -10.34 -14.69 10.42
N LYS A 155 -9.11 -14.72 10.94
CA LYS A 155 -8.81 -14.22 12.29
C LYS A 155 -8.72 -12.70 12.32
N ARG A 156 -9.27 -12.09 13.38
CA ARG A 156 -9.33 -10.63 13.54
C ARG A 156 -7.96 -9.93 13.69
N TRP A 157 -6.90 -10.65 13.97
CA TRP A 157 -5.58 -10.05 14.21
C TRP A 157 -4.69 -10.08 12.97
N THR A 158 -5.06 -10.83 11.94
CA THR A 158 -4.19 -11.14 10.79
C THR A 158 -3.85 -9.91 9.95
N GLY A 159 -4.78 -8.96 9.81
CA GLY A 159 -4.51 -7.73 9.06
C GLY A 159 -3.49 -6.84 9.77
N TRP A 160 -3.62 -6.72 11.09
CA TRP A 160 -2.73 -5.92 11.90
C TRP A 160 -1.32 -6.51 12.00
N ILE A 161 -1.24 -7.83 12.24
CA ILE A 161 0.03 -8.55 12.28
C ILE A 161 0.70 -8.50 10.90
N GLY A 162 -0.06 -8.72 9.82
CA GLY A 162 0.46 -8.63 8.45
C GLY A 162 1.05 -7.25 8.15
N LEU A 163 0.36 -6.16 8.51
CA LEU A 163 0.86 -4.80 8.30
C LEU A 163 2.11 -4.52 9.14
N GLY A 164 2.12 -4.96 10.40
CA GLY A 164 3.27 -4.81 11.28
C GLY A 164 4.50 -5.56 10.77
N LEU A 165 4.33 -6.82 10.35
CA LEU A 165 5.39 -7.63 9.76
C LEU A 165 5.90 -7.04 8.44
N TRP A 166 4.99 -6.56 7.59
CA TRP A 166 5.38 -5.88 6.34
C TRP A 166 6.17 -4.61 6.64
N GLY A 167 5.70 -3.73 7.54
CA GLY A 167 6.45 -2.52 7.93
C GLY A 167 7.80 -2.82 8.58
N PHE A 168 7.89 -3.89 9.38
CA PHE A 168 9.16 -4.35 9.95
C PHE A 168 10.11 -4.88 8.88
N LEU A 169 9.61 -5.62 7.89
CA LEU A 169 10.40 -6.10 6.76
C LEU A 169 10.97 -4.94 5.93
N GLN A 170 10.19 -3.86 5.75
CA GLN A 170 10.65 -2.62 5.11
C GLN A 170 11.78 -1.95 5.90
N LEU A 171 11.64 -1.85 7.23
CA LEU A 171 12.70 -1.32 8.10
C LEU A 171 13.97 -2.16 8.01
N PHE A 172 13.82 -3.48 8.03
CA PHE A 172 14.93 -4.40 7.87
C PHE A 172 15.63 -4.19 6.52
N ALA A 173 14.88 -4.00 5.42
CA ALA A 173 15.47 -3.73 4.12
C ALA A 173 16.20 -2.38 4.03
N ILE A 174 15.64 -1.33 4.65
CA ILE A 174 16.28 -0.02 4.71
C ILE A 174 17.62 -0.09 5.47
N VAL A 175 17.65 -0.77 6.62
CA VAL A 175 18.84 -0.85 7.48
C VAL A 175 19.87 -1.86 6.96
N GLY A 176 19.40 -3.02 6.50
CA GLY A 176 20.24 -4.16 6.14
C GLY A 176 20.77 -4.14 4.72
N PHE A 177 19.96 -3.70 3.74
CA PHE A 177 20.31 -3.77 2.32
C PHE A 177 20.58 -2.40 1.69
N GLN A 178 20.48 -1.32 2.48
CA GLN A 178 20.62 0.07 1.98
C GLN A 178 19.70 0.35 0.77
N ASN A 179 18.61 -0.39 0.63
CA ASN A 179 17.69 -0.34 -0.50
C ASN A 179 16.34 0.20 -0.01
N PRO A 180 16.22 1.52 0.23
CA PRO A 180 15.05 2.10 0.87
C PRO A 180 13.91 2.36 -0.13
N PHE A 181 13.68 1.50 -1.11
CA PHE A 181 12.76 1.81 -2.20
C PHE A 181 11.42 1.09 -2.02
N LEU A 182 10.31 1.85 -1.98
CA LEU A 182 8.96 1.33 -2.18
C LEU A 182 8.65 1.50 -3.65
N PHE A 183 8.71 0.41 -4.40
CA PHE A 183 8.73 0.50 -5.86
C PHE A 183 9.87 1.43 -6.33
N HIS A 184 9.56 2.58 -6.93
CA HIS A 184 10.54 3.56 -7.39
C HIS A 184 10.80 4.70 -6.39
N VAL A 185 10.03 4.79 -5.30
CA VAL A 185 10.09 5.92 -4.36
C VAL A 185 11.05 5.62 -3.21
N VAL A 186 12.00 6.54 -2.97
CA VAL A 186 12.92 6.47 -1.82
C VAL A 186 12.17 6.76 -0.52
N ILE A 187 11.90 5.71 0.24
CA ILE A 187 11.32 5.72 1.58
C ILE A 187 12.33 6.25 2.59
N HIS A 188 11.87 7.01 3.57
CA HIS A 188 12.64 7.32 4.77
C HIS A 188 12.21 6.41 5.92
N TRP A 189 13.09 6.10 6.88
CA TRP A 189 12.76 5.25 8.04
C TRP A 189 11.51 5.72 8.82
N SER A 190 11.17 7.01 8.75
CA SER A 190 9.96 7.56 9.37
C SER A 190 8.65 7.03 8.79
N PHE A 191 8.64 6.62 7.52
CA PHE A 191 7.44 6.10 6.86
C PHE A 191 6.98 4.75 7.42
N PRO A 192 7.80 3.67 7.43
CA PRO A 192 7.38 2.42 8.03
C PRO A 192 7.14 2.54 9.55
N VAL A 193 7.88 3.41 10.25
CA VAL A 193 7.60 3.70 11.67
C VAL A 193 6.21 4.30 11.86
N ALA A 194 5.80 5.27 11.04
CA ALA A 194 4.47 5.82 11.11
C ALA A 194 3.39 4.80 10.76
N MET A 195 3.64 3.93 9.78
CA MET A 195 2.72 2.83 9.44
C MET A 195 2.53 1.86 10.61
N ILE A 196 3.61 1.47 11.29
CA ILE A 196 3.55 0.63 12.50
C ILE A 196 2.79 1.36 13.62
N GLY A 197 3.10 2.64 13.85
CA GLY A 197 2.40 3.46 14.85
C GLY A 197 0.90 3.56 14.57
N PHE A 198 0.52 3.76 13.31
CA PHE A 198 -0.88 3.77 12.89
C PHE A 198 -1.57 2.43 13.16
N VAL A 199 -0.92 1.30 12.86
CA VAL A 199 -1.44 -0.04 13.17
C VAL A 199 -1.69 -0.21 14.67
N ILE A 200 -0.75 0.22 15.52
CA ILE A 200 -0.89 0.15 16.98
C ILE A 200 -2.11 0.95 17.45
N VAL A 201 -2.26 2.19 16.97
CA VAL A 201 -3.41 3.04 17.31
C VAL A 201 -4.72 2.37 16.89
N MET A 202 -4.76 1.80 15.69
CA MET A 202 -5.96 1.13 15.19
C MET A 202 -6.33 -0.11 16.00
N ILE A 203 -5.35 -0.93 16.39
CA ILE A 203 -5.57 -2.06 17.31
C ILE A 203 -6.19 -1.57 18.62
N MET A 204 -5.64 -0.51 19.22
CA MET A 204 -6.16 0.05 20.48
C MET A 204 -7.62 0.50 20.34
N VAL A 205 -7.95 1.22 19.26
CA VAL A 205 -9.33 1.64 18.97
C VAL A 205 -10.28 0.44 18.85
N ASP A 206 -9.82 -0.62 18.19
CA ASP A 206 -10.58 -1.84 17.98
C ASP A 206 -10.83 -2.63 19.28
N VAL A 207 -9.84 -2.68 20.17
CA VAL A 207 -9.96 -3.27 21.51
C VAL A 207 -10.97 -2.49 22.35
N VAL A 208 -10.86 -1.16 22.40
CA VAL A 208 -11.78 -0.29 23.15
C VAL A 208 -13.23 -0.44 22.67
N LYS A 209 -13.45 -0.52 21.34
CA LYS A 209 -14.79 -0.74 20.77
C LYS A 209 -15.38 -2.09 21.17
N SER A 210 -14.55 -3.13 21.29
CA SER A 210 -15.00 -4.45 21.72
C SER A 210 -15.41 -4.47 23.19
N SER A 211 -14.58 -3.94 24.08
CA SER A 211 -14.90 -3.88 25.51
C SER A 211 -16.18 -3.08 25.81
N ARG A 212 -16.45 -2.01 25.05
CA ARG A 212 -17.71 -1.24 25.19
C ARG A 212 -18.96 -2.02 24.77
N LYS A 213 -18.86 -2.97 23.83
CA LYS A 213 -20.01 -3.78 23.42
C LYS A 213 -20.36 -4.82 24.48
N GLU A 214 -19.36 -5.43 25.12
CA GLU A 214 -19.56 -6.41 26.19
C GLU A 214 -20.26 -5.78 27.41
N MET A 215 -19.89 -4.56 27.81
CA MET A 215 -20.53 -3.84 28.92
C MET A 215 -21.98 -3.41 28.67
N LYS A 216 -22.43 -3.33 27.41
CA LYS A 216 -23.81 -2.93 27.07
C LYS A 216 -24.74 -4.13 26.85
N GLY A 217 -24.18 -5.33 26.74
CA GLY A 217 -24.92 -6.55 26.40
C GLY A 217 -25.17 -7.50 27.58
N GLY A 218 -24.67 -7.18 28.77
CA GLY A 218 -24.94 -7.90 30.03
C GLY A 218 -25.74 -7.04 30.97
#